data_AF-A0A177ZQE3-F1
#
_entry.id   AF-A0A177ZQE3-F1
#
_cell.length_a   1.000
_cell.length_b   1.000
_cell.length_c   1.000
_cell.angle_alpha   90.00
_cell.angle_beta   90.00
_cell.angle_gamma   90.00
#
_symmetry.space_group_name_H-M   'P 1'
#
loop_
_entity.id
_entity.type
_entity.pdbx_description
1 polymer ?
#
loop_
_entity_poly.entity_id
_entity_poly.type
_entity_poly.pdbx_seq_one_letter_code
_entity_poly.pdbx_strand_id
1 'polypeptide(L)' 'MINHLIDQLVIVINQYRIFGGEQYERQFETLLSQLEKATGLDRDGAIKYLENAVEGERVA' A
#
# COMPACT_ATOMS: atom_id res chain seq x y z
N MET A 1 -9.12 7.89 -6.46
CA MET A 1 -7.66 8.16 -6.48
C MET A 1 -6.96 7.45 -5.34
N ILE A 2 -7.32 7.68 -4.07
CA ILE A 2 -6.74 6.95 -2.92
C ILE A 2 -7.04 5.44 -2.97
N ASN A 3 -8.27 5.02 -3.28
CA ASN A 3 -8.60 3.59 -3.42
C ASN A 3 -7.72 2.88 -4.45
N HIS A 4 -7.42 3.54 -5.58
CA HIS A 4 -6.53 2.99 -6.60
C HIS A 4 -5.09 2.81 -6.11
N LEU A 5 -4.59 3.71 -5.24
CA LEU A 5 -3.27 3.56 -4.61
C LEU A 5 -3.27 2.38 -3.64
N ILE A 6 -4.35 2.18 -2.89
CA ILE A 6 -4.52 1.03 -2.00
C ILE A 6 -4.50 -0.27 -2.82
N ASP A 7 -5.28 -0.35 -3.91
CA ASP A 7 -5.31 -1.53 -4.79
C ASP A 7 -3.90 -1.87 -5.31
N GLN A 8 -3.17 -0.85 -5.77
CA GLN A 8 -1.79 -1.03 -6.27
C GLN A 8 -0.83 -1.49 -5.16
N LEU A 9 -0.94 -0.93 -3.95
CA LEU A 9 -0.14 -1.35 -2.80
C LEU A 9 -0.40 -2.82 -2.46
N VAL A 10 -1.67 -3.24 -2.44
CA VAL A 10 -2.06 -4.64 -2.19
C VAL A 10 -1.52 -5.56 -3.27
N ILE A 11 -1.61 -5.17 -4.55
CA ILE A 11 -1.06 -5.95 -5.67
C ILE A 11 0.46 -6.14 -5.50
N VAL A 12 1.20 -5.07 -5.20
CA VAL A 12 2.67 -5.12 -5.06
C VAL A 12 3.08 -5.97 -3.85
N ILE A 13 2.37 -5.87 -2.72
CA ILE A 13 2.61 -6.73 -1.55
C ILE A 13 2.45 -8.21 -1.93
N ASN A 14 1.40 -8.54 -2.69
CA ASN A 14 1.16 -9.92 -3.14
C ASN A 14 2.22 -10.39 -4.15
N GLN A 15 2.64 -9.53 -5.09
CA GLN A 15 3.70 -9.84 -6.04
C GLN A 15 5.04 -10.08 -5.32
N TYR A 16 5.38 -9.26 -4.33
CA TYR A 16 6.56 -9.47 -3.50
C TYR A 16 6.51 -10.80 -2.75
N ARG A 17 5.36 -11.16 -2.16
CA ARG A 17 5.19 -12.45 -1.47
C ARG A 17 5.38 -13.66 -2.39
N ILE A 18 4.94 -13.56 -3.65
CA ILE A 18 5.01 -14.68 -4.61
C ILE A 18 6.38 -14.77 -5.27
N PHE A 19 6.94 -13.64 -5.70
CA PHE A 19 8.11 -13.59 -6.57
C PHE A 19 9.38 -13.09 -5.87
N GLY A 20 9.24 -12.36 -4.77
CA GLY A 20 10.33 -11.65 -4.10
C GLY A 20 10.99 -10.59 -4.97
N GLY A 21 12.03 -9.96 -4.44
CA GLY A 21 12.92 -9.09 -5.20
C GLY A 21 12.74 -7.60 -4.94
N GLU A 22 13.88 -6.91 -4.96
CA GLU A 22 14.05 -5.49 -4.62
C GLU A 22 13.20 -4.54 -5.49
N GLN A 23 12.81 -4.96 -6.69
CA GLN A 23 11.95 -4.17 -7.57
C GLN A 23 10.57 -3.91 -6.95
N TYR A 24 9.98 -4.89 -6.27
CA TYR A 24 8.66 -4.73 -5.65
C TYR A 24 8.77 -3.95 -4.33
N GLU A 25 9.88 -4.08 -3.60
CA GLU A 25 10.15 -3.24 -2.42
C GLU A 25 10.23 -1.76 -2.84
N ARG A 26 11.01 -1.43 -3.87
CA ARG A 26 11.07 -0.05 -4.40
C ARG A 26 9.72 0.45 -4.91
N GLN A 27 8.95 -0.42 -5.55
CA GLN A 27 7.61 -0.08 -6.03
C GLN A 27 6.66 0.19 -4.86
N PHE A 28 6.72 -0.62 -3.80
CA PHE A 28 5.97 -0.41 -2.56
C PHE A 28 6.32 0.94 -1.93
N GLU A 29 7.61 1.25 -1.76
CA GLU A 29 8.07 2.53 -1.20
C GLU A 29 7.57 3.74 -2.01
N THR A 30 7.58 3.62 -3.35
CA THR A 30 7.10 4.68 -4.24
C THR A 30 5.60 4.91 -4.04
N LEU A 31 4.81 3.84 -3.99
CA LEU A 31 3.37 3.92 -3.80
C LEU A 31 3.00 4.39 -2.39
N LEU A 32 3.75 3.98 -1.37
CA LEU A 32 3.54 4.41 0.01
C LEU A 32 3.80 5.91 0.16
N SER A 33 4.86 6.45 -0.46
CA SER A 33 5.10 7.90 -0.48
C SER A 33 4.00 8.69 -1.20
N GLN A 34 3.38 8.10 -2.23
CA GLN A 34 2.21 8.72 -2.88
C GLN A 34 0.99 8.71 -1.96
N LEU A 35 0.80 7.63 -1.19
CA LEU A 35 -0.27 7.54 -0.19
C LEU A 35 -0.06 8.56 0.95
N GLU A 36 1.16 8.70 1.47
CA GLU A 36 1.54 9.74 2.45
C GLU A 36 1.15 11.13 1.93
N LYS A 37 1.54 11.49 0.70
CA LYS A 37 1.20 12.78 0.10
C LYS A 37 -0.31 12.97 -0.11
N ALA A 38 -1.03 11.93 -0.51
CA ALA A 38 -2.45 12.00 -0.79
C ALA A 38 -3.30 12.14 0.47
N THR A 39 -2.83 11.57 1.59
CA THR A 39 -3.55 11.55 2.87
C THR A 39 -3.05 12.61 3.86
N GLY A 40 -1.85 13.16 3.64
CA GLY A 40 -1.18 14.02 4.60
C GLY A 40 -0.63 13.28 5.82
N LEU A 41 -0.61 11.95 5.78
CA LEU A 41 -0.11 11.10 6.86
C LEU A 41 1.41 10.94 6.75
N ASP A 42 2.05 10.70 7.89
CA ASP A 42 3.39 10.16 7.92
C ASP A 42 3.38 8.67 7.52
N ARG A 43 4.57 8.09 7.38
CA ARG A 43 4.75 6.70 6.94
C ARG A 43 3.93 5.72 7.79
N ASP A 44 4.03 5.81 9.11
CA ASP A 44 3.35 4.91 10.03
C ASP A 44 1.83 5.07 9.94
N GLY A 45 1.35 6.30 9.79
CA GLY A 45 -0.05 6.60 9.52
C GLY A 45 -0.53 6.02 8.19
N ALA A 46 0.25 6.14 7.12
CA ALA A 46 -0.07 5.60 5.81
C ALA A 46 -0.11 4.06 5.81
N ILE A 47 0.80 3.41 6.54
CA ILE A 47 0.79 1.94 6.73
C ILE A 47 -0.49 1.52 7.48
N LYS A 48 -0.80 2.15 8.61
CA LYS A 48 -2.05 1.84 9.36
C LYS A 48 -3.30 2.09 8.52
N TYR A 49 -3.29 3.14 7.71
CA TYR A 49 -4.39 3.44 6.80
C TYR A 49 -4.57 2.32 5.75
N LEU A 50 -3.47 1.83 5.17
CA LEU A 50 -3.47 0.68 4.26
C LEU A 50 -3.97 -0.59 4.95
N GLU A 51 -3.49 -0.90 6.15
CA GLU A 51 -3.93 -2.07 6.93
C GLU A 51 -5.44 -2.04 7.19
N ASN A 52 -5.96 -0.91 7.68
CA ASN A 52 -7.39 -0.73 7.93
C ASN A 52 -8.24 -0.88 6.66
N ALA A 53 -7.74 -0.40 5.51
CA ALA A 53 -8.46 -0.54 4.24
C ALA A 53 -8.55 -2.00 3.80
N VAL A 54 -7.46 -2.77 3.95
CA VAL A 54 -7.44 -4.21 3.65
C VAL A 54 -8.32 -5.02 4.59
N GLU A 55 -8.38 -4.64 5.88
CA GLU A 55 -9.29 -5.28 6.84
C GLU A 55 -10.76 -4.94 6.55
N GLY A 56 -11.06 -3.69 6.19
CA GLY A 56 -12.41 -3.25 5.84
C GLY A 56 -12.99 -3.99 4.62
N GLU A 57 -12.17 -4.26 3.59
CA GLU A 57 -12.60 -5.04 2.42
C GLU A 57 -12.77 -6.53 2.71
N ARG A 58 -12.12 -7.08 3.73
CA ARG A 58 -12.29 -8.50 4.11
C ARG A 58 -13.60 -8.78 4.83
N VAL A 59 -14.24 -7.76 5.39
CA VAL A 59 -15.45 -7.86 6.22
C VAL A 59 -16.71 -7.41 5.45
N ALA A 60 -16.55 -6.79 4.27
CA ALA A 60 -17.62 -6.37 3.38
C ALA A 60 -18.04 -7.49 2.39
#